data_AF-A0A0A9WBS8-F1
#
_entry.id   AF-A0A0A9WBS8-F1
#
_cell.length_a   1.000
_cell.length_b   1.000
_cell.length_c   1.000
_cell.angle_alpha   90.00
_cell.angle_beta   90.00
_cell.angle_gamma   90.00
#
_symmetry.space_group_name_H-M   'P 1'
#
loop_
_entity.id
_entity.type
_entity.pdbx_description
1 polymer ?
#
loop_
_entity_poly.entity_id
_entity_poly.type
_entity_poly.pdbx_seq_one_letter_code
_entity_poly.pdbx_strand_id
1 'polypeptide(L)'
;ETVAKGLVETVISRFGVPRELHSDQGTTFESEVFQEMCKLLNIHKTRTTPMHPQSNGQVERLNRTLVEMLAKMVDNRQDDWDEHLPWVLLAYRATEHAATGFSPASLVLGREVTLPLHLQTGVSPDAVPTTQYGMSL
;
A
#
# COMPACT_ATOMS: atom_id res chain seq x y z
N GLU A 1 16.88 -8.68 12.26
CA GLU A 1 17.68 -7.75 11.42
C GLU A 1 16.97 -7.38 10.11
N THR A 2 16.45 -8.36 9.36
CA THR A 2 15.86 -8.15 8.02
C THR A 2 14.69 -7.17 7.94
N VAL A 3 13.75 -7.19 8.91
CA VAL A 3 12.56 -6.32 8.86
C VAL A 3 12.86 -4.86 9.22
N ALA A 4 13.68 -4.61 10.24
CA ALA A 4 14.11 -3.25 10.61
C ALA A 4 14.86 -2.61 9.43
N LYS A 5 15.83 -3.35 8.86
CA LYS A 5 16.57 -2.92 7.67
C LYS A 5 15.63 -2.67 6.49
N GLY A 6 14.75 -3.63 6.17
CA GLY A 6 13.80 -3.51 5.07
C GLY A 6 12.87 -2.31 5.22
N LEU A 7 12.35 -2.05 6.43
CA LEU A 7 11.51 -0.87 6.69
C LEU A 7 12.28 0.44 6.44
N VAL A 8 13.54 0.52 6.90
CA VAL A 8 14.39 1.70 6.69
C VAL A 8 14.67 1.90 5.20
N GLU A 9 15.12 0.86 4.51
CA GLU A 9 15.56 0.93 3.11
C GLU A 9 14.41 1.17 2.13
N THR A 10 13.20 0.72 2.43
CA THR A 10 12.08 0.76 1.48
C THR A 10 11.03 1.83 1.79
N VAL A 11 10.69 2.03 3.07
CA VAL A 11 9.60 2.93 3.48
C VAL A 11 10.17 4.24 3.99
N ILE A 12 11.04 4.19 5.01
CA ILE A 12 11.51 5.41 5.69
C ILE A 12 12.39 6.25 4.76
N SER A 13 13.29 5.62 4.00
CA SER A 13 14.14 6.30 3.01
C SER A 13 13.34 6.99 1.90
N ARG A 14 12.14 6.49 1.59
CA ARG A 14 11.31 6.92 0.45
C ARG A 14 10.25 7.94 0.85
N PHE A 15 9.59 7.71 1.99
CA PHE A 15 8.43 8.48 2.43
C PHE A 15 8.70 9.31 3.69
N GLY A 16 9.88 9.15 4.29
CA GLY A 16 10.24 9.80 5.55
C GLY A 16 9.86 8.98 6.79
N VAL A 17 10.27 9.50 7.95
CA VAL A 17 10.04 8.85 9.24
C VAL A 17 8.59 9.07 9.69
N PRO A 18 7.81 8.02 9.96
CA PRO A 18 6.45 8.17 10.46
C PRO A 18 6.43 8.63 11.92
N ARG A 19 5.40 9.39 12.31
CA ARG A 19 5.18 9.77 13.71
C ARG A 19 4.87 8.57 14.61
N GLU A 20 4.07 7.63 14.10
CA GLU A 20 3.65 6.44 14.82
C GLU A 20 3.77 5.20 13.92
N LEU A 21 4.20 4.08 14.49
CA LEU A 21 4.22 2.78 13.84
C LEU A 21 3.39 1.79 14.67
N HIS A 22 2.33 1.27 14.06
CA HIS A 22 1.47 0.26 14.66
C HIS A 22 1.77 -1.11 14.07
N SER A 23 1.91 -2.14 14.91
CA SER A 23 2.08 -3.54 14.45
C SER A 23 1.33 -4.51 15.35
N ASP A 24 1.27 -5.77 14.93
CA ASP A 24 0.93 -6.87 15.83
C ASP A 24 2.07 -7.14 16.84
N GLN A 25 1.84 -8.14 17.70
CA GLN A 25 2.81 -8.61 18.70
C GLN A 25 3.77 -9.67 18.11
N GLY A 26 3.97 -9.68 16.79
CA GLY A 26 4.96 -10.55 16.16
C GLY A 26 6.35 -10.30 16.73
N THR A 27 7.07 -11.38 17.03
CA THR A 27 8.39 -11.33 17.70
C THR A 27 9.40 -10.43 17.01
N THR A 28 9.33 -10.33 15.68
CA THR A 28 10.19 -9.44 14.89
C THR A 28 9.98 -7.96 15.23
N PHE A 29 8.73 -7.52 15.43
CA PHE A 29 8.38 -6.14 15.76
C PHE A 29 8.59 -5.79 17.24
N GLU A 30 8.70 -6.81 18.09
CA GLU A 30 9.01 -6.68 19.51
C GLU A 30 10.50 -6.92 19.82
N SER A 31 11.33 -7.18 18.80
CA SER A 31 12.78 -7.37 18.99
C SER A 31 13.48 -6.08 19.44
N GLU A 32 14.53 -6.23 20.26
CA GLU A 32 15.31 -5.10 20.78
C GLU A 32 15.84 -4.19 19.65
N VAL A 33 16.35 -4.79 18.57
CA VAL A 33 16.82 -4.04 17.38
C VAL A 33 15.71 -3.18 16.78
N PHE A 34 14.48 -3.69 16.69
CA PHE A 34 13.36 -2.92 16.15
C PHE A 34 12.93 -1.79 17.08
N GLN A 35 12.93 -2.04 18.41
CA GLN A 35 12.61 -1.04 19.41
C GLN A 35 13.67 0.08 19.45
N GLU A 36 14.96 -0.25 19.38
CA GLU A 36 16.04 0.74 19.33
C GLU A 36 16.00 1.57 18.04
N MET A 37 15.71 0.95 16.89
CA MET A 37 15.46 1.69 15.65
C MET A 37 14.31 2.71 15.81
N CYS A 38 13.19 2.31 16.40
CA CYS A 38 12.07 3.24 16.65
C CYS A 38 12.48 4.39 17.57
N LYS A 39 13.25 4.12 18.63
CA LYS A 39 13.76 5.17 19.54
C LYS A 39 14.69 6.15 18.83
N LEU A 40 15.67 5.64 18.07
CA LEU A 40 16.64 6.47 17.34
C LEU A 40 15.97 7.39 16.31
N LEU A 41 14.88 6.91 15.70
CA LEU A 41 14.11 7.68 14.71
C LEU A 41 12.97 8.49 15.34
N ASN A 42 12.81 8.50 16.67
CA ASN A 42 11.68 9.15 17.35
C ASN A 42 10.29 8.69 16.85
N ILE A 43 10.17 7.41 16.50
CA ILE A 43 8.90 6.79 16.10
C ILE A 43 8.15 6.34 17.35
N HIS A 44 6.91 6.80 17.53
CA HIS A 44 6.03 6.26 18.57
C HIS A 44 5.57 4.87 18.17
N LYS A 45 6.07 3.83 18.84
CA LYS A 45 5.68 2.44 18.55
C LYS A 45 4.42 2.07 19.32
N THR A 46 3.34 1.72 18.62
CA THR A 46 2.12 1.14 19.20
C THR A 46 1.95 -0.31 18.75
N ARG A 47 1.11 -1.07 19.45
CA ARG A 47 0.83 -2.47 19.12
C ARG A 47 -0.65 -2.80 19.24
N THR A 48 -1.09 -3.84 18.55
CA THR A 48 -2.44 -4.37 18.72
C THR A 48 -2.63 -4.82 20.17
N THR A 49 -3.67 -4.29 20.81
CA THR A 49 -4.22 -4.88 22.03
C THR A 49 -5.21 -5.98 21.61
N PRO A 50 -5.52 -6.95 22.48
CA PRO A 50 -6.51 -8.00 22.18
C PRO A 50 -7.89 -7.48 21.73
N MET A 51 -8.18 -6.18 21.92
CA MET A 51 -9.47 -5.55 21.68
C MET A 51 -9.46 -4.48 20.57
N HIS A 52 -8.42 -4.41 19.72
CA HIS A 52 -8.38 -3.45 18.58
C HIS A 52 -8.32 -4.11 17.18
N PRO A 53 -9.34 -4.92 16.82
CA PRO A 53 -9.42 -5.57 15.51
C PRO A 53 -9.60 -4.60 14.34
N GLN A 54 -10.02 -3.34 14.57
CA GLN A 54 -10.19 -2.36 13.48
C GLN A 54 -8.87 -1.94 12.83
N SER A 55 -7.79 -1.80 13.62
CA SER A 55 -6.48 -1.39 13.12
C SER A 55 -5.85 -2.51 12.28
N ASN A 56 -5.85 -3.74 12.81
CA ASN A 56 -5.40 -4.91 12.06
C ASN A 56 -6.29 -5.21 10.85
N GLY A 57 -7.60 -4.96 10.97
CA GLY A 57 -8.57 -5.20 9.91
C GLY A 57 -8.32 -4.41 8.63
N GLN A 58 -7.65 -3.26 8.68
CA GLN A 58 -7.25 -2.54 7.47
C GLN A 58 -6.14 -3.28 6.72
N VAL A 59 -5.12 -3.74 7.44
CA VAL A 59 -4.01 -4.54 6.86
C VAL A 59 -4.52 -5.88 6.35
N GLU A 60 -5.41 -6.55 7.09
CA GLU A 60 -6.02 -7.82 6.67
C GLU A 60 -6.87 -7.66 5.41
N ARG A 61 -7.66 -6.58 5.31
CA ARG A 61 -8.43 -6.27 4.10
C ARG A 61 -7.52 -6.01 2.90
N LEU A 62 -6.47 -5.21 3.09
CA LEU A 62 -5.46 -4.94 2.07
C LEU A 62 -4.82 -6.25 1.58
N ASN A 63 -4.32 -7.06 2.51
CA ASN A 63 -3.67 -8.33 2.17
C ASN A 63 -4.62 -9.26 1.42
N ARG A 64 -5.89 -9.35 1.85
CA ARG A 64 -6.89 -10.13 1.12
C ARG A 64 -7.08 -9.63 -0.30
N THR A 65 -7.24 -8.32 -0.51
CA THR A 65 -7.37 -7.76 -1.86
C THR A 65 -6.15 -8.03 -2.72
N LEU A 66 -4.93 -7.89 -2.18
CA LEU A 66 -3.69 -8.19 -2.91
C LEU A 66 -3.60 -9.67 -3.30
N VAL A 67 -3.94 -10.58 -2.39
CA VAL A 67 -3.99 -12.02 -2.66
C VAL A 67 -5.02 -12.34 -3.74
N GLU A 68 -6.21 -11.74 -3.69
CA GLU A 68 -7.25 -11.91 -4.71
C GLU A 68 -6.82 -11.38 -6.09
N MET A 69 -6.05 -10.29 -6.13
CA MET A 69 -5.48 -9.77 -7.38
C MET A 69 -4.38 -10.68 -7.92
N LEU A 70 -3.47 -11.14 -7.06
CA LEU A 70 -2.40 -12.07 -7.41
C LEU A 70 -2.96 -13.40 -7.94
N ALA A 71 -3.99 -13.95 -7.29
CA ALA A 71 -4.65 -15.19 -7.69
C ALA A 71 -5.22 -15.16 -9.12
N LYS A 72 -5.47 -13.96 -9.68
CA LYS A 72 -5.92 -13.78 -11.07
C LYS A 72 -4.77 -13.70 -12.08
N MET A 73 -3.54 -13.50 -11.61
CA MET A 73 -2.35 -13.25 -12.44
C MET A 73 -1.40 -14.44 -12.47
N VAL A 74 -1.32 -15.21 -11.38
CA VAL A 74 -0.44 -16.37 -11.26
C VAL A 74 -0.92 -17.55 -12.11
N ASP A 75 0.03 -18.32 -12.63
CA ASP A 75 -0.29 -19.57 -13.34
C ASP A 75 -0.79 -20.64 -12.36
N ASN A 76 -1.31 -21.76 -12.88
CA ASN A 76 -1.86 -22.88 -12.10
C ASN A 76 -0.88 -23.45 -11.05
N ARG A 77 0.43 -23.25 -11.24
CA ARG A 77 1.49 -23.68 -10.34
C ARG A 77 1.75 -22.73 -9.18
N GLN A 78 1.31 -21.47 -9.29
CA GLN A 78 1.44 -20.40 -8.29
C GLN A 78 2.88 -20.13 -7.80
N ASP A 79 3.89 -20.52 -8.59
CA ASP A 79 5.32 -20.37 -8.27
C ASP A 79 5.94 -19.06 -8.79
N ASP A 80 5.16 -18.24 -9.52
CA ASP A 80 5.57 -16.99 -10.17
C ASP A 80 4.97 -15.71 -9.54
N TRP A 81 4.36 -15.82 -8.35
CA TRP A 81 3.61 -14.73 -7.73
C TRP A 81 4.45 -13.47 -7.45
N ASP A 82 5.73 -13.63 -7.17
CA ASP A 82 6.66 -12.55 -6.88
C ASP A 82 7.03 -11.75 -8.13
N GLU A 83 7.01 -12.37 -9.32
CA GLU A 83 7.18 -11.68 -10.60
C GLU A 83 5.98 -10.75 -10.92
N HIS A 84 4.78 -11.15 -10.49
CA HIS A 84 3.54 -10.37 -10.70
C HIS A 84 3.30 -9.30 -9.64
N LEU A 85 3.93 -9.42 -8.46
CA LEU A 85 3.70 -8.52 -7.33
C LEU A 85 3.90 -7.03 -7.68
N PRO A 86 4.95 -6.61 -8.43
CA PRO A 86 5.10 -5.20 -8.82
C PRO A 86 3.92 -4.67 -9.64
N TRP A 87 3.37 -5.49 -10.55
CA TRP A 87 2.25 -5.12 -11.40
C TRP A 87 0.93 -5.04 -10.62
N VAL A 88 0.69 -5.99 -9.72
CA VAL A 88 -0.46 -5.96 -8.81
C VAL A 88 -0.42 -4.72 -7.92
N LEU A 89 0.75 -4.39 -7.37
CA LEU A 89 0.91 -3.19 -6.55
C LEU A 89 0.72 -1.89 -7.36
N LEU A 90 1.14 -1.85 -8.63
CA LEU A 90 0.85 -0.72 -9.52
C LEU A 90 -0.65 -0.57 -9.74
N ALA A 91 -1.33 -1.65 -10.10
CA ALA A 91 -2.78 -1.65 -10.32
C ALA A 91 -3.55 -1.23 -9.06
N TYR A 92 -3.16 -1.75 -7.89
CA TYR A 92 -3.77 -1.39 -6.61
C TYR A 92 -3.61 0.11 -6.32
N ARG A 93 -2.41 0.67 -6.51
CA ARG A 93 -2.15 2.10 -6.27
C ARG A 93 -2.87 3.01 -7.26
N ALA A 94 -3.16 2.54 -8.47
CA ALA A 94 -3.83 3.29 -9.52
C ALA A 94 -5.36 3.20 -9.47
N THR A 95 -5.93 2.32 -8.65
CA THR A 95 -7.37 2.10 -8.58
C THR A 95 -7.98 2.96 -7.50
N GLU A 96 -9.06 3.68 -7.82
CA GLU A 96 -9.85 4.41 -6.83
C GLU A 96 -10.51 3.46 -5.83
N HIS A 97 -10.36 3.76 -4.54
CA HIS A 97 -10.99 2.97 -3.49
C HIS A 97 -12.36 3.54 -3.13
N ALA A 98 -13.40 2.71 -3.13
CA ALA A 98 -14.77 3.13 -2.80
C ALA A 98 -14.92 3.83 -1.43
N ALA A 99 -14.05 3.50 -0.46
CA ALA A 99 -14.08 4.10 0.86
C ALA A 99 -13.59 5.56 0.89
N THR A 100 -12.66 5.93 0.01
CA THR A 100 -12.03 7.26 -0.02
C THR A 100 -12.45 8.09 -1.24
N GLY A 101 -12.86 7.45 -2.33
CA GLY A 101 -13.07 8.09 -3.63
C GLY A 101 -11.78 8.50 -4.33
N PHE A 102 -10.62 8.05 -3.83
CA PHE A 102 -9.30 8.40 -4.37
C PHE A 102 -8.44 7.15 -4.53
N SER A 103 -7.50 7.20 -5.47
CA SER A 103 -6.46 6.18 -5.58
C SER A 103 -5.40 6.37 -4.48
N PRO A 104 -4.76 5.28 -4.01
CA PRO A 104 -3.61 5.43 -3.10
C PRO A 104 -2.47 6.27 -3.70
N ALA A 105 -2.27 6.21 -5.03
CA ALA A 105 -1.25 7.00 -5.70
C ALA A 105 -1.52 8.50 -5.59
N SER A 106 -2.75 8.96 -5.85
CA SER A 106 -3.08 10.39 -5.75
C SER A 106 -2.97 10.90 -4.31
N LEU A 107 -3.36 10.10 -3.32
CA LEU A 107 -3.22 10.48 -1.91
C LEU A 107 -1.74 10.62 -1.46
N VAL A 108 -0.84 9.78 -1.96
CA VAL A 108 0.58 9.77 -1.54
C VAL A 108 1.45 10.70 -2.39
N LEU A 109 1.19 10.77 -3.70
CA LEU A 109 2.02 11.49 -4.66
C LEU A 109 1.43 12.84 -5.09
N GLY A 110 0.16 13.12 -4.75
CA GLY A 110 -0.57 14.30 -5.21
C GLY A 110 -0.96 14.26 -6.69
N ARG A 111 -0.82 13.11 -7.36
CA ARG A 111 -1.16 12.89 -8.77
C ARG A 111 -1.43 11.41 -9.05
N GLU A 112 -2.14 11.13 -10.12
CA GLU A 112 -2.33 9.76 -10.60
C GLU A 112 -1.05 9.19 -11.24
N VAL A 113 -0.93 7.87 -11.20
CA VAL A 113 0.14 7.15 -11.88
C VAL A 113 -0.19 6.91 -13.35
N THR A 114 0.80 7.07 -14.21
CA THR A 114 0.66 6.77 -15.64
C THR A 114 0.69 5.27 -15.86
N LEU A 115 -0.41 4.71 -16.37
CA LEU A 115 -0.52 3.31 -16.77
C LEU A 115 -0.20 3.17 -18.27
N PRO A 116 0.19 1.98 -18.75
CA PRO A 116 0.36 1.72 -20.18
C PRO A 116 -0.86 2.12 -21.01
N LEU A 117 -2.08 1.94 -20.46
CA LEU A 117 -3.32 2.34 -21.10
C LEU A 117 -3.39 3.85 -21.37
N HIS A 118 -2.94 4.69 -20.43
CA HIS A 118 -2.90 6.14 -20.60
C HIS A 118 -1.99 6.55 -21.77
N LEU A 119 -0.87 5.84 -21.94
CA LEU A 119 0.05 6.08 -23.05
C LEU A 119 -0.54 5.63 -24.39
N GLN A 120 -1.32 4.54 -24.40
CA GLN A 120 -1.98 4.03 -25.61
C GLN A 120 -3.15 4.90 -26.05
N THR A 121 -3.94 5.42 -25.11
CA THR A 121 -5.12 6.25 -25.41
C THR A 121 -4.80 7.73 -25.54
N GLY A 122 -3.65 8.18 -25.05
CA GLY A 122 -3.26 9.59 -24.99
C GLY A 122 -4.03 10.40 -23.94
N VAL A 123 -4.85 9.74 -23.11
CA VAL A 123 -5.63 10.39 -22.05
C VAL A 123 -4.72 10.63 -20.84
N SER A 124 -4.73 11.86 -20.32
CA SER A 124 -3.98 12.20 -19.11
C SER A 124 -4.53 11.41 -17.91
N PRO A 125 -3.69 10.82 -17.05
CA PRO A 125 -4.12 10.15 -15.82
C PRO A 125 -4.92 11.07 -14.89
N ASP A 126 -4.58 12.35 -14.87
CA ASP A 126 -5.24 13.37 -14.03
C ASP A 126 -6.42 14.05 -14.74
N ALA A 127 -6.82 13.59 -15.93
CA ALA A 127 -7.94 14.18 -16.64
C ALA A 127 -9.24 13.93 -15.86
N VAL A 128 -9.97 15.01 -15.53
CA VAL A 128 -11.33 14.90 -15.03
C VAL A 128 -12.17 14.19 -16.10
N PRO A 129 -12.92 13.12 -15.76
CA PRO A 129 -13.75 12.42 -16.73
C PRO A 129 -14.70 13.39 -17.41
N THR A 130 -14.42 13.73 -18.67
CA THR A 130 -15.30 14.56 -19.50
C THR A 130 -16.35 13.63 -20.13
N THR A 131 -17.08 12.89 -19.31
CA THR A 131 -18.27 12.18 -19.81
C THR A 131 -19.42 13.18 -19.84
N GLN A 132 -20.02 13.35 -21.02
CA GLN A 132 -21.20 14.22 -21.23
C GLN A 132 -22.39 13.87 -20.32
N TYR A 133 -22.37 12.72 -19.65
CA TYR A 133 -23.36 12.28 -18.66
C TYR A 133 -23.32 13.06 -17.33
N GLY A 134 -22.24 13.79 -17.03
CA GLY A 134 -22.10 14.59 -15.79
C GLY A 134 -22.57 16.05 -15.92
N MET A 135 -22.96 16.50 -17.11
CA MET A 135 -23.42 17.87 -17.39
C MET A 135 -24.95 17.98 -17.49
N SER A 136 -25.69 16.92 -17.16
CA SER A 136 -27.15 16.84 -17.27
C SER A 136 -27.83 16.40 -15.97
N LEU A 137 -27.41 16.94 -14.83
CA LEU A 137 -28.21 17.08 -13.62
C LEU A 137 -28.11 18.54 -13.14
#